data_AF-A0AAU8SQ05-F1
#
_entry.id   AF-A0AAU8SQ05-F1
#
_cell.length_a   1.000
_cell.length_b   1.000
_cell.length_c   1.000
_cell.angle_alpha   90.00
_cell.angle_beta   90.00
_cell.angle_gamma   90.00
#
_symmetry.space_group_name_H-M   'P 1'
#
loop_
_entity.id
_entity.type
_entity.pdbx_description
1 polymer ?
#
loop_
_entity_poly.entity_id
_entity_poly.type
_entity_poly.pdbx_seq_one_letter_code
_entity_poly.pdbx_strand_id
1 'polypeptide(L)'
;MTLWDDTERQALAATRQMTRSGELLSETAFRRQLRVSARRFACLITNGSVFAIDVDRVQYFPAILAAREIDLRRLHSICRILVPAPPWSRFVYLTSRHANIGGISPVDALRDEKQYRLLRRMASAWAAEWSRTSVSIYAGHHEEVPVDTEPILTAADEVDPRTSLWKRATAALRVGGYRHPSGPYPSVSVFTVFVVRHTAGETTTIPEARIHVTIDHGTARALFVPCNESDYEINEISVASAVSVVDVLLRTITKAAKSQRSA
;
A
#
# COMPACT_ATOMS: atom_id res chain seq x y z
N MET A 1 -32.68 -19.46 3.21
CA MET A 1 -31.64 -19.03 4.17
C MET A 1 -30.32 -19.54 3.62
N THR A 2 -29.44 -18.66 3.16
CA THR A 2 -28.22 -19.05 2.44
C THR A 2 -27.06 -19.23 3.40
N LEU A 3 -26.06 -20.04 3.02
CA LEU A 3 -24.80 -20.23 3.76
C LEU A 3 -24.11 -18.89 4.10
N TRP A 4 -24.29 -17.89 3.23
CA TRP A 4 -23.79 -16.53 3.39
C TRP A 4 -24.48 -15.80 4.55
N ASP A 5 -25.82 -15.89 4.64
CA ASP A 5 -26.60 -15.26 5.72
C ASP A 5 -26.28 -15.86 7.10
N ASP A 6 -25.95 -17.14 7.15
CA ASP A 6 -25.56 -17.82 8.39
C ASP A 6 -24.13 -17.45 8.81
N THR A 7 -23.22 -17.34 7.85
CA THR A 7 -21.83 -16.91 8.09
C THR A 7 -21.78 -15.46 8.58
N GLU A 8 -22.58 -14.58 7.98
CA GLU A 8 -22.68 -13.17 8.39
C GLU A 8 -23.27 -13.04 9.81
N ARG A 9 -24.32 -13.81 10.12
CA ARG A 9 -24.90 -13.84 11.47
C ARG A 9 -23.91 -14.37 12.51
N GLN A 10 -23.15 -15.41 12.19
CA GLN A 10 -22.14 -15.96 13.09
C GLN A 10 -20.98 -14.97 13.33
N ALA A 11 -20.49 -14.32 12.27
CA ALA A 11 -19.45 -13.30 12.37
C ALA A 11 -19.90 -12.11 13.23
N LEU A 12 -21.14 -11.66 13.07
CA LEU A 12 -21.71 -10.58 13.88
C LEU A 12 -21.87 -10.98 15.35
N ALA A 13 -22.37 -12.18 15.62
CA ALA A 13 -22.51 -12.70 16.98
C ALA A 13 -21.15 -12.79 17.70
N ALA A 14 -20.11 -13.27 17.01
CA ALA A 14 -18.75 -13.33 17.54
C ALA A 14 -18.21 -11.93 17.88
N THR A 15 -18.42 -10.96 16.99
CA THR A 15 -17.94 -9.58 17.20
C THR A 15 -18.64 -8.88 18.39
N ARG A 16 -19.95 -9.11 18.55
CA ARG A 16 -20.71 -8.66 19.74
C ARG A 16 -20.25 -9.34 21.02
N GLN A 17 -19.80 -10.59 20.92
CA GLN A 17 -19.20 -11.29 22.07
C GLN A 17 -17.87 -10.64 22.47
N MET A 18 -17.02 -10.27 21.52
CA MET A 18 -15.75 -9.58 21.80
C MET A 18 -15.94 -8.21 22.47
N THR A 19 -17.02 -7.50 22.13
CA THR A 19 -17.37 -6.25 22.82
C THR A 19 -17.78 -6.52 24.27
N ARG A 20 -18.54 -7.61 24.51
CA ARG A 20 -18.97 -8.02 25.85
C ARG A 20 -17.83 -8.59 26.71
N SER A 21 -16.87 -9.30 26.11
CA SER A 21 -15.70 -9.84 26.80
C SER A 21 -14.63 -8.77 27.09
N GLY A 22 -14.75 -7.58 26.51
CA GLY A 22 -13.79 -6.49 26.67
C GLY A 22 -12.57 -6.60 25.76
N GLU A 23 -12.59 -7.51 24.78
CA GLU A 23 -11.57 -7.58 23.72
C GLU A 23 -11.63 -6.37 22.77
N LEU A 24 -12.82 -5.79 22.63
CA LEU A 24 -13.07 -4.54 21.91
C LEU A 24 -13.57 -3.47 22.88
N LEU A 25 -12.91 -2.32 22.88
CA LEU A 25 -13.18 -1.21 23.81
C LEU A 25 -13.78 -0.02 23.06
N SER A 26 -14.72 0.68 23.70
CA SER A 26 -15.13 2.01 23.22
C SER A 26 -13.96 2.98 23.25
N GLU A 27 -14.00 4.04 22.43
CA GLU A 27 -12.97 5.08 22.43
C GLU A 27 -12.65 5.59 23.85
N THR A 28 -13.67 5.93 24.63
CA THR A 28 -13.51 6.47 25.98
C THR A 28 -12.77 5.48 26.90
N ALA A 29 -13.14 4.20 26.85
CA ALA A 29 -12.49 3.16 27.64
C ALA A 29 -11.04 2.94 27.18
N PHE A 30 -10.81 2.87 25.87
CA PHE A 30 -9.50 2.67 25.26
C PHE A 30 -8.53 3.82 25.60
N ARG A 31 -8.96 5.07 25.45
CA ARG A 31 -8.18 6.26 25.80
C ARG A 31 -7.82 6.31 27.27
N ARG A 32 -8.78 5.96 28.15
CA ARG A 32 -8.55 5.87 29.59
C ARG A 32 -7.50 4.80 29.91
N GLN A 33 -7.53 3.67 29.22
CA GLN A 33 -6.55 2.60 29.41
C GLN A 33 -5.14 3.02 28.96
N LEU A 34 -5.02 3.66 27.80
CA LEU A 34 -3.77 4.24 27.28
C LEU A 34 -3.28 5.47 28.06
N ARG A 35 -4.15 6.11 28.85
CA ARG A 35 -3.87 7.38 29.56
C ARG A 35 -3.43 8.50 28.62
N VAL A 36 -4.10 8.64 27.48
CA VAL A 36 -3.80 9.67 26.46
C VAL A 36 -4.92 10.69 26.31
N SER A 37 -4.55 11.93 25.98
CA SER A 37 -5.51 12.99 25.62
C SER A 37 -6.20 12.69 24.29
N ALA A 38 -7.33 13.35 24.01
CA ALA A 38 -8.05 13.26 22.73
C ALA A 38 -7.12 13.58 21.55
N ARG A 39 -6.34 14.66 21.65
CA ARG A 39 -5.39 15.08 20.61
C ARG A 39 -4.32 14.02 20.35
N ARG A 40 -3.76 13.42 21.41
CA ARG A 40 -2.75 12.36 21.25
C ARG A 40 -3.37 11.11 20.66
N PHE A 41 -4.59 10.77 21.05
CA PHE A 41 -5.34 9.65 20.50
C PHE A 41 -5.62 9.81 19.01
N ALA A 42 -6.12 10.98 18.58
CA ALA A 42 -6.32 11.30 17.17
C ALA A 42 -5.01 11.11 16.38
N CYS A 43 -3.87 11.57 16.92
CA CYS A 43 -2.56 11.36 16.30
C CYS A 43 -2.19 9.87 16.16
N LEU A 44 -2.51 9.03 17.15
CA LEU A 44 -2.27 7.57 17.07
C LEU A 44 -3.13 6.89 16.00
N ILE A 45 -4.36 7.37 15.79
CA ILE A 45 -5.23 6.89 14.70
C ILE A 45 -4.67 7.34 13.36
N THR A 46 -4.43 8.65 13.18
CA THR A 46 -3.98 9.23 11.91
C THR A 46 -2.67 8.62 11.43
N ASN A 47 -1.73 8.34 12.34
CA ASN A 47 -0.45 7.74 11.96
C ASN A 47 -0.49 6.20 11.86
N GLY A 48 -1.64 5.56 12.10
CA GLY A 48 -1.83 4.11 12.01
C GLY A 48 -1.23 3.31 13.16
N SER A 49 -0.88 3.95 14.28
CA SER A 49 -0.39 3.26 15.48
C SER A 49 -1.48 2.46 16.17
N VAL A 50 -2.73 2.92 16.07
CA VAL A 50 -3.92 2.18 16.49
C VAL A 50 -4.97 2.24 15.38
N PHE A 51 -5.96 1.34 15.44
CA PHE A 51 -7.03 1.31 14.46
C PHE A 51 -8.34 0.89 15.14
N ALA A 52 -9.46 1.32 14.55
CA ALA A 52 -10.79 0.93 14.97
C ALA A 52 -11.32 -0.21 14.09
N ILE A 53 -12.14 -1.05 14.68
CA ILE A 53 -12.98 -2.03 14.01
C ILE A 53 -14.41 -1.52 14.07
N ASP A 54 -15.10 -1.56 12.94
CA ASP A 54 -16.52 -1.26 12.89
C ASP A 54 -17.34 -2.48 13.33
N VAL A 55 -18.24 -2.26 14.28
CA VAL A 55 -19.21 -3.25 14.76
C VAL A 55 -20.56 -2.57 14.78
N ASP A 56 -21.49 -3.00 13.92
CA ASP A 56 -22.81 -2.39 13.79
C ASP A 56 -22.75 -0.85 13.58
N ARG A 57 -21.81 -0.36 12.75
CA ARG A 57 -21.55 1.08 12.47
C ARG A 57 -20.99 1.87 13.65
N VAL A 58 -20.55 1.17 14.70
CA VAL A 58 -19.90 1.77 15.87
C VAL A 58 -18.44 1.35 15.90
N GLN A 59 -17.54 2.30 16.11
CA GLN A 59 -16.12 2.06 16.16
C GLN A 59 -15.67 1.58 17.55
N TYR A 60 -15.00 0.43 17.57
CA TYR A 60 -14.35 -0.13 18.75
C TYR A 60 -12.86 -0.35 18.49
N PHE A 61 -12.07 -0.33 19.56
CA PHE A 61 -10.62 -0.46 19.50
C PHE A 61 -10.20 -1.77 20.16
N PRO A 62 -9.34 -2.58 19.51
CA PRO A 62 -8.81 -3.80 20.13
C PRO A 62 -8.07 -3.50 21.43
N ALA A 63 -8.49 -4.11 22.54
CA ALA A 63 -7.93 -3.90 23.88
C ALA A 63 -6.42 -4.19 23.94
N ILE A 64 -5.95 -5.13 23.10
CA ILE A 64 -4.54 -5.49 22.97
C ILE A 64 -3.65 -4.30 22.57
N LEU A 65 -4.19 -3.31 21.86
CA LEU A 65 -3.48 -2.08 21.49
C LEU A 65 -3.28 -1.12 22.67
N ALA A 66 -3.87 -1.43 23.84
CA ALA A 66 -3.74 -0.68 25.08
C ALA A 66 -3.29 -1.55 26.28
N ALA A 67 -2.89 -2.80 26.04
CA ALA A 67 -2.45 -3.71 27.10
C ALA A 67 -1.09 -3.26 27.66
N ARG A 68 -0.97 -3.18 29.00
CA ARG A 68 0.23 -2.63 29.67
C ARG A 68 1.38 -3.63 29.72
N GLU A 69 1.06 -4.90 29.53
CA GLU A 69 1.96 -6.04 29.58
C GLU A 69 2.71 -6.21 28.24
N ILE A 70 2.37 -5.41 27.24
CA ILE A 70 2.96 -5.42 25.90
C ILE A 70 3.84 -4.18 25.70
N ASP A 71 4.96 -4.33 25.00
CA ASP A 71 5.71 -3.18 24.49
C ASP A 71 4.88 -2.45 23.41
N LEU A 72 4.10 -1.46 23.86
CA LEU A 72 3.23 -0.66 22.99
C LEU A 72 4.01 0.12 21.94
N ARG A 73 5.29 0.43 22.15
CA ARG A 73 6.10 1.12 21.14
C ARG A 73 6.38 0.19 19.96
N ARG A 74 6.78 -1.05 20.25
CA ARG A 74 6.98 -2.09 19.23
C ARG A 74 5.67 -2.46 18.56
N LEU A 75 4.58 -2.64 19.32
CA LEU A 75 3.25 -2.95 18.78
C LEU A 75 2.74 -1.86 17.83
N HIS A 76 2.79 -0.59 18.24
CA HIS A 76 2.39 0.52 17.37
C HIS A 76 3.26 0.57 16.11
N SER A 77 4.55 0.23 16.20
CA SER A 77 5.39 0.14 15.01
C SER A 77 4.97 -0.96 14.05
N ILE A 78 4.46 -2.09 14.54
CA ILE A 78 3.89 -3.14 13.70
C ILE A 78 2.55 -2.67 13.12
N CYS A 79 1.68 -2.03 13.90
CA CYS A 79 0.40 -1.51 13.40
C CYS A 79 0.60 -0.54 12.23
N ARG A 80 1.61 0.33 12.31
CA ARG A 80 1.99 1.23 11.19
C ARG A 80 2.48 0.51 9.94
N ILE A 81 3.01 -0.71 10.08
CA ILE A 81 3.36 -1.57 8.94
C ILE A 81 2.10 -2.15 8.31
N LEU A 82 1.15 -2.58 9.13
CA LEU A 82 -0.06 -3.25 8.69
C LEU A 82 -1.14 -2.31 8.12
N VAL A 83 -0.90 -0.99 8.08
CA VAL A 83 -1.85 0.03 7.59
C VAL A 83 -2.47 -0.29 6.22
N PRO A 84 -1.75 -0.86 5.23
CA PRO A 84 -2.37 -1.18 3.95
C PRO A 84 -3.55 -2.17 4.06
N ALA A 85 -3.57 -3.03 5.08
CA ALA A 85 -4.63 -4.01 5.27
C ALA A 85 -5.89 -3.40 5.92
N PRO A 86 -7.09 -3.96 5.71
CA PRO A 86 -8.30 -3.63 6.44
C PRO A 86 -8.14 -3.87 7.96
N PRO A 87 -8.80 -3.07 8.83
CA PRO A 87 -8.63 -3.17 10.28
C PRO A 87 -8.84 -4.57 10.86
N TRP A 88 -9.85 -5.31 10.36
CA TRP A 88 -10.12 -6.67 10.83
C TRP A 88 -8.97 -7.63 10.50
N SER A 89 -8.41 -7.54 9.29
CA SER A 89 -7.24 -8.32 8.87
C SER A 89 -6.02 -8.00 9.74
N ARG A 90 -5.81 -6.73 10.12
CA ARG A 90 -4.73 -6.34 11.05
C ARG A 90 -4.93 -6.97 12.42
N PHE A 91 -6.16 -6.97 12.93
CA PHE A 91 -6.48 -7.56 14.23
C PHE A 91 -6.19 -9.06 14.23
N VAL A 92 -6.73 -9.79 13.23
CA VAL A 92 -6.47 -11.23 13.07
C VAL A 92 -4.97 -11.50 12.93
N TYR A 93 -4.25 -10.71 12.12
CA TYR A 93 -2.80 -10.84 12.01
C TYR A 93 -2.13 -10.74 13.39
N LEU A 94 -2.45 -9.74 14.20
CA LEU A 94 -1.83 -9.51 15.51
C LEU A 94 -2.14 -10.59 16.55
N THR A 95 -3.31 -11.24 16.48
CA THR A 95 -3.76 -12.21 17.49
C THR A 95 -3.52 -13.67 17.10
N SER A 96 -3.42 -13.97 15.80
CA SER A 96 -3.21 -15.32 15.30
C SER A 96 -1.73 -15.74 15.39
N ARG A 97 -1.51 -17.06 15.46
CA ARG A 97 -0.17 -17.65 15.35
C ARG A 97 0.26 -17.70 13.89
N HIS A 98 1.53 -17.38 13.62
CA HIS A 98 2.07 -17.44 12.25
C HIS A 98 3.26 -18.38 12.17
N ALA A 99 3.20 -19.34 11.24
CA ALA A 99 4.27 -20.31 11.03
C ALA A 99 5.61 -19.65 10.66
N ASN A 100 5.56 -18.56 9.87
CA ASN A 100 6.74 -17.83 9.38
C ASN A 100 7.54 -17.07 10.47
N ILE A 101 7.00 -16.94 11.68
CA ILE A 101 7.71 -16.40 12.86
C ILE A 101 7.89 -17.45 13.95
N GLY A 102 7.85 -18.74 13.60
CA GLY A 102 8.06 -19.85 14.54
C GLY A 102 6.79 -20.29 15.28
N GLY A 103 5.61 -20.03 14.71
CA GLY A 103 4.33 -20.51 15.25
C GLY A 103 3.82 -19.73 16.48
N ILE A 104 4.42 -18.58 16.78
CA ILE A 104 3.97 -17.66 17.84
C ILE A 104 3.08 -16.55 17.27
N SER A 105 2.40 -15.81 18.13
CA SER A 105 1.66 -14.61 17.73
C SER A 105 2.61 -13.42 17.54
N PRO A 106 2.26 -12.41 16.72
CA PRO A 106 3.03 -11.18 16.61
C PRO A 106 3.22 -10.48 17.94
N VAL A 107 2.22 -10.55 18.82
CA VAL A 107 2.27 -9.96 20.17
C VAL A 107 3.32 -10.64 21.04
N ASP A 108 3.41 -11.97 21.00
CA ASP A 108 4.45 -12.72 21.71
C ASP A 108 5.85 -12.42 21.15
N ALA A 109 5.95 -12.29 19.83
CA ALA A 109 7.20 -11.95 19.13
C ALA A 109 7.74 -10.56 19.51
N LEU A 110 6.94 -9.66 20.10
CA LEU A 110 7.40 -8.34 20.54
C LEU A 110 8.37 -8.39 21.72
N ARG A 111 8.38 -9.50 22.49
CA ARG A 111 9.19 -9.63 23.72
C ARG A 111 10.68 -9.82 23.45
N ASP A 112 11.01 -10.45 22.33
CA ASP A 112 12.40 -10.73 21.92
C ASP A 112 12.81 -9.86 20.73
N GLU A 113 14.02 -9.30 20.76
CA GLU A 113 14.51 -8.40 19.71
C GLU A 113 14.71 -9.12 18.37
N LYS A 114 15.19 -10.38 18.38
CA LYS A 114 15.41 -11.16 17.16
C LYS A 114 14.06 -11.50 16.51
N GLN A 115 13.08 -11.93 17.30
CA GLN A 115 11.73 -12.20 16.83
C GLN A 115 11.03 -10.93 16.36
N TYR A 116 11.18 -9.81 17.07
CA TYR A 116 10.63 -8.53 16.65
C TYR A 116 11.17 -8.08 15.28
N ARG A 117 12.48 -8.24 15.02
CA ARG A 117 13.06 -7.94 13.70
C ARG A 117 12.52 -8.86 12.61
N LEU A 118 12.36 -10.15 12.90
CA LEU A 118 11.75 -11.10 11.96
C LEU A 118 10.30 -10.72 11.67
N LEU A 119 9.51 -10.44 12.71
CA LEU A 119 8.13 -9.99 12.62
C LEU A 119 8.01 -8.74 11.75
N ARG A 120 8.87 -7.72 11.91
CA ARG A 120 8.82 -6.52 11.07
C ARG A 120 8.97 -6.83 9.59
N ARG A 121 9.87 -7.76 9.22
CA ARG A 121 10.05 -8.18 7.83
C ARG A 121 8.83 -8.92 7.31
N MET A 122 8.32 -9.88 8.09
CA MET A 122 7.15 -10.67 7.70
C MET A 122 5.88 -9.81 7.60
N ALA A 123 5.68 -8.88 8.54
CA ALA A 123 4.59 -7.92 8.50
C ALA A 123 4.67 -6.99 7.29
N SER A 124 5.89 -6.60 6.86
CA SER A 124 6.06 -5.76 5.67
C SER A 124 5.76 -6.52 4.38
N ALA A 125 6.17 -7.79 4.30
CA ALA A 125 5.80 -8.66 3.18
C ALA A 125 4.30 -8.88 3.12
N TRP A 126 3.68 -9.26 4.24
CA TRP A 126 2.24 -9.46 4.34
C TRP A 126 1.45 -8.17 4.02
N ALA A 127 1.90 -7.01 4.50
CA ALA A 127 1.24 -5.74 4.21
C ALA A 127 1.31 -5.35 2.71
N ALA A 128 2.33 -5.79 1.99
CA ALA A 128 2.45 -5.51 0.55
C ALA A 128 1.35 -6.20 -0.27
N GLU A 129 0.87 -7.37 0.17
CA GLU A 129 -0.23 -8.12 -0.48
C GLU A 129 -1.55 -7.32 -0.52
N TRP A 130 -1.71 -6.35 0.39
CA TRP A 130 -2.93 -5.53 0.48
C TRP A 130 -2.93 -4.32 -0.44
N SER A 131 -1.86 -4.10 -1.21
CA SER A 131 -1.71 -2.93 -2.07
C SER A 131 -0.96 -3.28 -3.35
N ARG A 132 -1.64 -3.10 -4.48
CA ARG A 132 -1.06 -3.30 -5.81
C ARG A 132 -0.84 -1.97 -6.50
N THR A 133 0.36 -1.76 -7.02
CA THR A 133 0.66 -0.63 -7.90
C THR A 133 0.54 -1.12 -9.34
N SER A 134 -0.24 -0.42 -10.16
CA SER A 134 -0.36 -0.67 -11.60
C SER A 134 0.20 0.51 -12.38
N VAL A 135 0.89 0.21 -13.48
CA VAL A 135 1.48 1.16 -14.41
C VAL A 135 0.97 0.82 -15.80
N SER A 136 0.23 1.74 -16.40
CA SER A 136 -0.29 1.59 -17.76
C SER A 136 0.32 2.63 -18.70
N ILE A 137 0.77 2.20 -19.87
CA ILE A 137 1.44 3.02 -20.89
C ILE A 137 0.52 3.12 -22.11
N TYR A 138 0.24 4.33 -22.57
CA TYR A 138 -0.59 4.61 -23.74
C TYR A 138 0.19 5.43 -24.77
N ALA A 139 0.06 5.12 -26.05
CA ALA A 139 0.62 5.94 -27.12
C ALA A 139 -0.04 7.31 -27.16
N GLY A 140 0.73 8.39 -27.34
CA GLY A 140 0.21 9.75 -27.43
C GLY A 140 0.07 10.49 -26.10
N HIS A 141 -0.55 11.66 -26.16
CA HIS A 141 -0.77 12.55 -25.03
C HIS A 141 -2.19 12.39 -24.50
N HIS A 142 -2.33 12.01 -23.22
CA HIS A 142 -3.62 11.74 -22.60
C HIS A 142 -3.72 12.43 -21.25
N GLU A 143 -4.75 13.23 -21.01
CA GLU A 143 -4.94 13.82 -19.68
C GLU A 143 -5.55 12.80 -18.70
N GLU A 144 -6.41 11.92 -19.18
CA GLU A 144 -7.08 10.89 -18.40
C GLU A 144 -6.83 9.51 -19.01
N VAL A 145 -7.12 8.45 -18.25
CA VAL A 145 -6.99 7.08 -18.76
C VAL A 145 -7.97 6.89 -19.92
N PRO A 146 -7.50 6.57 -21.13
CA PRO A 146 -8.38 6.37 -22.28
C PRO A 146 -9.36 5.22 -22.06
N VAL A 147 -10.63 5.41 -22.41
CA VAL A 147 -11.68 4.39 -22.24
C VAL A 147 -11.67 3.37 -23.39
N ASP A 148 -11.44 3.83 -24.62
CA ASP A 148 -11.57 3.02 -25.85
C ASP A 148 -10.23 2.74 -26.53
N THR A 149 -9.13 2.82 -25.78
CA THR A 149 -7.78 2.55 -26.30
C THR A 149 -7.10 1.53 -25.41
N GLU A 150 -6.57 0.47 -26.01
CA GLU A 150 -5.78 -0.50 -25.26
C GLU A 150 -4.40 0.10 -24.89
N PRO A 151 -3.91 -0.14 -23.66
CA PRO A 151 -2.57 0.26 -23.29
C PRO A 151 -1.53 -0.57 -24.06
N ILE A 152 -0.41 0.07 -24.42
CA ILE A 152 0.79 -0.61 -24.93
C ILE A 152 1.28 -1.67 -23.93
N LEU A 153 1.18 -1.33 -22.64
CA LEU A 153 1.53 -2.19 -21.53
C LEU A 153 0.71 -1.77 -20.31
N THR A 154 0.16 -2.74 -19.60
CA THR A 154 -0.18 -2.65 -18.18
C THR A 154 0.72 -3.60 -17.41
N ALA A 155 1.43 -3.07 -16.42
CA ALA A 155 2.28 -3.83 -15.52
C ALA A 155 1.88 -3.57 -14.07
N ALA A 156 1.85 -4.61 -13.23
CA ALA A 156 1.48 -4.45 -11.84
C ALA A 156 2.33 -5.30 -10.88
N ASP A 157 2.48 -4.81 -9.66
CA ASP A 157 3.18 -5.51 -8.58
C ASP A 157 2.56 -5.18 -7.21
N GLU A 158 2.61 -6.14 -6.30
CA GLU A 158 2.13 -6.00 -4.92
C GLU A 158 3.26 -5.41 -4.08
N VAL A 159 3.12 -4.12 -3.77
CA VAL A 159 4.18 -3.35 -3.11
C VAL A 159 3.56 -2.45 -2.07
N ASP A 160 4.18 -2.46 -0.88
CA ASP A 160 3.82 -1.60 0.23
C ASP A 160 3.72 -0.13 -0.21
N PRO A 161 2.55 0.51 -0.07
CA PRO A 161 2.27 1.85 -0.60
C PRO A 161 3.10 2.95 0.09
N ARG A 162 3.71 2.64 1.22
CA ARG A 162 4.62 3.55 1.95
C ARG A 162 6.00 3.62 1.30
N THR A 163 6.29 2.72 0.35
CA THR A 163 7.45 2.83 -0.53
C THR A 163 7.22 3.97 -1.53
N SER A 164 8.27 4.72 -1.86
CA SER A 164 8.15 5.85 -2.79
C SER A 164 7.52 5.42 -4.13
N LEU A 165 6.66 6.29 -4.67
CA LEU A 165 5.87 6.04 -5.88
C LEU A 165 6.74 5.50 -7.03
N TRP A 166 7.87 6.17 -7.30
CA TRP A 166 8.77 5.79 -8.39
C TRP A 166 9.46 4.45 -8.18
N LYS A 167 9.74 4.07 -6.93
CA LYS A 167 10.28 2.75 -6.64
C LYS A 167 9.22 1.66 -6.83
N ARG A 168 7.96 1.91 -6.48
CA ARG A 168 6.84 1.00 -6.75
C ARG A 168 6.57 0.85 -8.24
N ALA A 169 6.50 1.96 -8.98
CA ALA A 169 6.32 1.94 -10.44
C ALA A 169 7.47 1.20 -11.14
N THR A 170 8.71 1.39 -10.69
CA THR A 170 9.87 0.63 -11.19
C THR A 170 9.75 -0.86 -10.89
N ALA A 171 9.27 -1.24 -9.71
CA ALA A 171 9.05 -2.64 -9.35
C ALA A 171 8.00 -3.29 -10.27
N ALA A 172 6.84 -2.63 -10.47
CA ALA A 172 5.81 -3.08 -11.42
C ALA A 172 6.35 -3.31 -12.84
N LEU A 173 7.17 -2.38 -13.34
CA LEU A 173 7.78 -2.50 -14.67
C LEU A 173 8.92 -3.52 -14.77
N ARG A 174 9.48 -4.00 -13.65
CA ARG A 174 10.65 -4.91 -13.61
C ARG A 174 10.32 -6.33 -13.17
N VAL A 175 9.39 -6.51 -12.26
CA VAL A 175 8.94 -7.82 -11.79
C VAL A 175 7.96 -8.36 -12.83
N GLY A 176 8.27 -9.49 -13.45
CA GLY A 176 7.46 -10.07 -14.53
C GLY A 176 6.15 -10.73 -14.07
N GLY A 177 5.65 -10.40 -12.86
CA GLY A 177 4.51 -11.07 -12.24
C GLY A 177 3.20 -10.80 -12.98
N TYR A 178 2.95 -9.53 -13.35
CA TYR A 178 1.78 -9.13 -14.12
C TYR A 178 2.18 -8.12 -15.17
N ARG A 179 2.30 -8.55 -16.42
CA ARG A 179 2.48 -7.68 -17.59
C ARG A 179 1.58 -8.14 -18.72
N HIS A 180 0.87 -7.19 -19.32
CA HIS A 180 -0.02 -7.47 -20.44
C HIS A 180 -0.14 -6.25 -21.36
N PRO A 181 -0.07 -6.42 -22.70
CA PRO A 181 0.31 -7.65 -23.40
C PRO A 181 1.76 -8.06 -23.10
N SER A 182 2.12 -9.32 -23.41
CA SER A 182 3.53 -9.74 -23.41
C SER A 182 4.27 -9.04 -24.54
N GLY A 183 5.49 -8.56 -24.28
CA GLY A 183 6.32 -7.89 -25.29
C GLY A 183 6.68 -8.77 -26.50
N PRO A 184 7.41 -8.24 -27.49
CA PRO A 184 8.14 -6.97 -27.46
C PRO A 184 7.24 -5.73 -27.54
N TYR A 185 7.63 -4.65 -26.87
CA TYR A 185 6.88 -3.41 -26.87
C TYR A 185 7.38 -2.45 -27.95
N PRO A 186 6.49 -1.69 -28.61
CA PRO A 186 6.88 -0.76 -29.66
C PRO A 186 7.75 0.39 -29.14
N SER A 187 8.47 1.01 -30.07
CA SER A 187 9.07 2.33 -29.86
C SER A 187 8.08 3.39 -30.31
N VAL A 188 7.73 4.31 -29.41
CA VAL A 188 6.83 5.44 -29.67
C VAL A 188 7.50 6.74 -29.22
N SER A 189 7.39 7.80 -30.01
CA SER A 189 8.01 9.09 -29.72
C SER A 189 7.23 9.91 -28.69
N VAL A 190 5.94 9.66 -28.52
CA VAL A 190 5.09 10.32 -27.53
C VAL A 190 4.24 9.27 -26.84
N PHE A 191 4.22 9.28 -25.52
CA PHE A 191 3.38 8.40 -24.73
C PHE A 191 3.05 8.99 -23.37
N THR A 192 1.96 8.50 -22.79
CA THR A 192 1.50 8.87 -21.45
C THR A 192 1.46 7.63 -20.58
N VAL A 193 1.86 7.79 -19.32
CA VAL A 193 1.88 6.73 -18.31
C VAL A 193 0.97 7.12 -17.17
N PHE A 194 0.14 6.19 -16.74
CA PHE A 194 -0.69 6.32 -15.54
C PHE A 194 -0.18 5.36 -14.48
N VAL A 195 0.04 5.87 -13.26
CA VAL A 195 0.36 5.07 -12.08
C VAL A 195 -0.82 5.14 -11.13
N VAL A 196 -1.40 3.97 -10.85
CA VAL A 196 -2.57 3.83 -9.97
C VAL A 196 -2.28 2.81 -8.88
N ARG A 197 -2.97 2.97 -7.75
CA ARG A 197 -2.95 2.03 -6.64
C ARG A 197 -4.30 1.34 -6.47
N HIS A 198 -4.25 0.04 -6.26
CA HIS A 198 -5.40 -0.79 -5.90
C HIS A 198 -5.23 -1.27 -4.46
N THR A 199 -6.25 -1.09 -3.63
CA THR A 199 -6.32 -1.69 -2.30
C THR A 199 -7.06 -3.02 -2.40
N ALA A 200 -6.53 -4.08 -1.80
CA ALA A 200 -7.21 -5.37 -1.83
C ALA A 200 -8.58 -5.28 -1.12
N GLY A 201 -9.64 -5.75 -1.79
CA GLY A 201 -11.02 -5.68 -1.32
C GLY A 201 -11.76 -4.38 -1.68
N GLU A 202 -11.08 -3.40 -2.27
CA GLU A 202 -11.72 -2.19 -2.81
C GLU A 202 -11.89 -2.30 -4.33
N THR A 203 -13.00 -1.79 -4.85
CA THR A 203 -13.27 -1.75 -6.29
C THR A 203 -12.71 -0.50 -6.98
N THR A 204 -12.46 0.55 -6.19
CA THR A 204 -12.01 1.85 -6.70
C THR A 204 -10.49 1.89 -6.72
N THR A 205 -9.93 2.39 -7.82
CA THR A 205 -8.49 2.66 -7.94
C THR A 205 -8.19 4.07 -7.47
N ILE A 206 -6.99 4.25 -6.91
CA ILE A 206 -6.51 5.55 -6.46
C ILE A 206 -5.46 6.03 -7.47
N PRO A 207 -5.73 7.09 -8.26
CA PRO A 207 -4.72 7.73 -9.11
C PRO A 207 -3.59 8.28 -8.24
N GLU A 208 -2.34 8.02 -8.63
CA GLU A 208 -1.17 8.51 -7.88
C GLU A 208 -0.28 9.42 -8.71
N ALA A 209 -0.11 9.15 -10.00
CA ALA A 209 0.58 10.06 -10.91
C ALA A 209 0.26 9.80 -12.38
N ARG A 210 0.52 10.84 -13.18
CA ARG A 210 0.60 10.78 -14.64
C ARG A 210 1.99 11.22 -15.09
N ILE A 211 2.52 10.61 -16.14
CA ILE A 211 3.81 11.00 -16.74
C ILE A 211 3.61 11.17 -18.24
N HIS A 212 3.95 12.33 -18.79
CA HIS A 212 4.04 12.51 -20.23
C HIS A 212 5.49 12.42 -20.66
N VAL A 213 5.76 11.62 -21.69
CA VAL A 213 7.10 11.46 -22.23
C VAL A 213 7.09 11.78 -23.71
N THR A 214 8.03 12.62 -24.10
CA THR A 214 8.31 12.96 -25.50
C THR A 214 9.77 12.62 -25.80
N ILE A 215 10.01 11.93 -26.89
CA ILE A 215 11.33 11.53 -27.37
C ILE A 215 11.62 12.27 -28.65
N ASP A 216 12.75 12.97 -28.66
CA ASP A 216 13.27 13.67 -29.82
C ASP A 216 14.77 13.39 -29.97
N HIS A 217 15.20 13.03 -31.17
CA HIS A 217 16.61 12.74 -31.50
C HIS A 217 17.38 11.88 -30.46
N GLY A 218 16.75 10.81 -29.94
CA GLY A 218 17.38 9.90 -28.96
C GLY A 218 17.46 10.46 -27.53
N THR A 219 16.76 11.57 -27.26
CA THR A 219 16.65 12.23 -25.96
C THR A 219 15.19 12.29 -25.54
N ALA A 220 14.88 11.85 -24.32
CA ALA A 220 13.54 11.97 -23.76
C ALA A 220 13.42 13.18 -22.82
N ARG A 221 12.27 13.83 -22.88
CA ARG A 221 11.76 14.79 -21.90
C ARG A 221 10.56 14.17 -21.22
N ALA A 222 10.42 14.38 -19.91
CA ALA A 222 9.29 13.85 -19.18
C ALA A 222 8.72 14.85 -18.17
N LEU A 223 7.42 15.08 -18.27
CA LEU A 223 6.63 15.85 -17.30
C LEU A 223 5.96 14.86 -16.34
N PHE A 224 6.26 15.00 -15.06
CA PHE A 224 5.66 14.23 -13.97
C PHE A 224 4.57 15.06 -13.32
N VAL A 225 3.38 14.46 -13.21
CA VAL A 225 2.16 15.06 -12.64
C VAL A 225 1.67 14.16 -11.50
N PRO A 226 2.32 14.20 -10.32
CA PRO A 226 1.87 13.47 -9.13
C PRO A 226 0.59 14.10 -8.53
N CYS A 227 -0.36 13.28 -8.07
CA CYS A 227 -1.66 13.80 -7.59
C CYS A 227 -1.58 14.61 -6.29
N ASN A 228 -0.51 14.47 -5.50
CA ASN A 228 -0.36 15.10 -4.17
C ASN A 228 0.90 15.96 -4.05
N GLU A 229 1.60 16.21 -5.15
CA GLU A 229 2.84 17.00 -5.18
C GLU A 229 2.79 17.97 -6.37
N SER A 230 3.71 18.92 -6.42
CA SER A 230 3.81 19.82 -7.58
C SER A 230 4.38 19.10 -8.79
N ASP A 231 3.87 19.44 -9.96
CA ASP A 231 4.39 18.98 -11.25
C ASP A 231 5.88 19.37 -11.40
N TYR A 232 6.63 18.49 -12.04
CA TYR A 232 8.03 18.76 -12.35
C TYR A 232 8.47 18.08 -13.64
N GLU A 233 9.41 18.71 -14.33
CA GLU A 233 9.94 18.21 -15.60
C GLU A 233 11.37 17.69 -15.42
N ILE A 234 11.66 16.59 -16.10
CA ILE A 234 13.02 16.08 -16.26
C ILE A 234 13.38 16.13 -17.74
N ASN A 235 14.33 17.00 -18.04
CA ASN A 235 14.88 17.17 -19.37
C ASN A 235 16.11 16.26 -19.59
N GLU A 236 16.44 16.07 -20.87
CA GLU A 236 17.69 15.47 -21.32
C GLU A 236 17.97 14.06 -20.76
N ILE A 237 17.03 13.14 -20.97
CA ILE A 237 17.21 11.73 -20.62
C ILE A 237 17.75 10.99 -21.85
N SER A 238 19.00 10.52 -21.79
CA SER A 238 19.58 9.76 -22.91
C SER A 238 18.87 8.41 -23.08
N VAL A 239 18.25 8.21 -24.24
CA VAL A 239 17.47 7.01 -24.61
C VAL A 239 17.92 6.40 -25.93
N ALA A 240 19.05 6.83 -26.49
CA ALA A 240 19.58 6.34 -27.76
C ALA A 240 19.80 4.81 -27.82
N SER A 241 19.97 4.15 -26.67
CA SER A 241 20.11 2.70 -26.56
C SER A 241 18.87 1.99 -25.99
N ALA A 242 17.75 2.70 -25.83
CA ALA A 242 16.49 2.08 -25.42
C ALA A 242 15.85 1.40 -26.64
N VAL A 243 15.43 0.14 -26.47
CA VAL A 243 14.85 -0.64 -27.57
C VAL A 243 13.32 -0.65 -27.54
N SER A 244 12.71 -0.10 -26.48
CA SER A 244 11.27 -0.08 -26.28
C SER A 244 10.81 1.11 -25.43
N VAL A 245 9.50 1.42 -25.50
CA VAL A 245 8.86 2.42 -24.61
C VAL A 245 9.05 2.11 -23.12
N VAL A 246 9.15 0.83 -22.75
CA VAL A 246 9.35 0.38 -21.37
C VAL A 246 10.76 0.73 -20.89
N ASP A 247 11.78 0.55 -21.73
CA ASP A 247 13.16 0.91 -21.39
C ASP A 247 13.33 2.42 -21.22
N VAL A 248 12.70 3.19 -22.11
CA VAL A 248 12.62 4.65 -22.00
C VAL A 248 12.02 5.03 -20.66
N LEU A 249 10.85 4.49 -20.34
CA LEU A 249 10.14 4.79 -19.09
C LEU A 249 10.97 4.42 -17.85
N LEU A 250 11.59 3.24 -17.84
CA LEU A 250 12.44 2.79 -16.74
C LEU A 250 13.61 3.75 -16.49
N ARG A 251 14.26 4.26 -17.55
CA ARG A 251 15.33 5.25 -17.44
C ARG A 251 14.80 6.57 -16.87
N THR A 252 13.65 7.03 -17.37
CA THR A 252 12.99 8.26 -16.91
C THR A 252 12.65 8.21 -15.42
N ILE A 253 11.95 7.15 -14.98
CA ILE A 253 11.57 6.97 -13.57
C ILE A 253 12.82 6.81 -12.69
N THR A 254 13.85 6.10 -13.16
CA THR A 254 15.11 5.95 -12.41
C THR A 254 15.82 7.30 -12.23
N LYS A 255 15.80 8.18 -13.23
CA LYS A 255 16.36 9.54 -13.11
C LYS A 255 15.55 10.37 -12.10
N ALA A 256 14.22 10.32 -12.17
CA ALA A 256 13.33 11.00 -11.22
C ALA A 256 13.55 10.57 -9.76
N ALA A 257 13.65 9.25 -9.52
CA ALA A 257 13.88 8.71 -8.19
C ALA A 257 15.23 9.14 -7.58
N LYS A 258 16.23 9.49 -8.41
CA LYS A 258 17.51 10.04 -7.95
C LYS A 258 17.38 11.53 -7.62
N SER A 259 16.71 12.31 -8.47
CA SER A 259 16.51 13.75 -8.25
C SER A 259 15.75 14.05 -6.95
N GLN A 260 14.73 13.26 -6.62
CA GLN A 260 13.98 13.41 -5.36
C GLN A 260 14.75 13.01 -4.08
N ARG A 261 15.91 12.33 -4.21
CA ARG A 261 16.75 11.97 -3.05
C ARG A 261 17.81 13.02 -2.72
N SER A 262 18.02 13.99 -3.62
CA SER A 262 19.04 15.04 -3.49
C SER A 262 18.44 16.38 -3.06
N ALA A 263 17.11 16.46 -2.91
CA ALA A 263 16.37 17.57 -2.32
C ALA A 263 15.96 17.24 -0.89
#